data_AF-A0A2V6YH30-F1
#
_entry.id   AF-A0A2V6YH30-F1
#
_cell.length_a   1.000
_cell.length_b   1.000
_cell.length_c   1.000
_cell.angle_alpha   90.00
_cell.angle_beta   90.00
_cell.angle_gamma   90.00
#
_symmetry.space_group_name_H-M   'P 1'
#
loop_
_entity.id
_entity.type
_entity.pdbx_description
1 polymer ?
#
loop_
_entity_poly.entity_id
_entity_poly.type
_entity_poly.pdbx_seq_one_letter_code
_entity_poly.pdbx_strand_id
1 'polypeptide(L)' 'MATLSLDRLGDEIAELSAHLDAASARLLELIREFDTREGWNTGFSSCAAWLAWRVGFAPGAAREHVRVARALG' A
#
# COMPACT_ATOMS: atom_id res chain seq x y z
N MET A 1 3.90 28.73 -17.97
CA MET A 1 3.25 27.48 -17.51
C MET A 1 1.77 27.60 -17.80
N ALA A 2 1.24 26.93 -18.83
CA ALA A 2 -0.18 27.03 -19.16
C ALA A 2 -1.03 26.55 -17.98
N THR A 3 -1.94 27.40 -17.49
CA THR A 3 -2.89 27.05 -16.44
C THR A 3 -3.88 26.05 -17.00
N LEU A 4 -3.97 24.85 -16.42
CA LEU A 4 -5.00 23.88 -16.76
C LEU A 4 -6.38 24.48 -16.44
N SER A 5 -7.38 24.19 -17.27
CA SER A 5 -8.77 24.43 -16.86
C SER A 5 -9.09 23.57 -15.65
N LEU A 6 -10.02 24.02 -14.81
CA LEU A 6 -10.44 23.25 -13.62
C LEU A 6 -10.93 21.85 -13.97
N ASP A 7 -11.61 21.69 -15.10
CA ASP A 7 -12.05 20.39 -15.59
C ASP A 7 -10.88 19.45 -15.90
N ARG A 8 -9.84 19.95 -16.60
CA ARG A 8 -8.66 19.14 -16.90
C ARG A 8 -7.85 18.78 -15.65
N LEU A 9 -7.75 19.70 -14.70
CA LEU A 9 -7.12 19.40 -13.41
C LEU A 9 -7.91 18.33 -12.64
N GLY A 10 -9.24 18.38 -12.72
CA GLY A 10 -10.12 17.35 -12.16
C GLY A 10 -9.89 15.98 -12.79
N ASP A 11 -9.82 15.92 -14.12
CA ASP A 11 -9.54 14.69 -14.86
C ASP A 11 -8.16 14.11 -14.50
N GLU A 12 -7.13 14.94 -14.40
CA GLU A 12 -5.77 14.51 -14.00
C GLU A 12 -5.73 13.96 -12.57
N ILE A 13 -6.46 14.57 -11.63
CA ILE A 13 -6.58 14.07 -10.25
C ILE A 13 -7.28 12.71 -10.24
N ALA A 14 -8.38 12.57 -10.98
CA ALA A 14 -9.15 11.33 -11.04
C ALA A 14 -8.32 10.18 -11.64
N GLU A 15 -7.61 10.44 -12.73
CA GLU A 15 -6.73 9.47 -13.38
C GLU A 15 -5.58 9.05 -12.46
N LEU A 16 -4.90 10.01 -11.81
CA LEU A 16 -3.84 9.69 -10.86
C LEU A 16 -4.36 8.89 -9.67
N SER A 17 -5.54 9.24 -9.14
CA SER A 17 -6.18 8.48 -8.06
C SER A 17 -6.43 7.03 -8.46
N ALA A 18 -6.96 6.78 -9.66
CA ALA A 18 -7.20 5.42 -10.15
C ALA A 18 -5.90 4.59 -10.23
N HIS A 19 -4.81 5.21 -10.67
CA HIS A 19 -3.50 4.57 -10.69
C HIS A 19 -2.96 4.28 -9.28
N LEU A 20 -3.15 5.20 -8.33
CA LEU A 20 -2.77 5.00 -6.92
C LEU A 20 -3.58 3.88 -6.28
N ASP A 21 -4.88 3.79 -6.58
CA ASP A 21 -5.75 2.73 -6.09
C ASP A 21 -5.33 1.37 -6.65
N ALA A 22 -5.05 1.29 -7.96
CA ALA A 22 -4.55 0.06 -8.58
C ALA A 22 -3.19 -0.38 -7.99
N ALA A 23 -2.28 0.58 -7.77
CA ALA A 23 -0.99 0.29 -7.12
C ALA A 23 -1.18 -0.16 -5.66
N SER A 24 -2.12 0.44 -4.93
CA SER A 24 -2.42 0.09 -3.54
C SER A 24 -3.03 -1.32 -3.44
N ALA A 25 -3.95 -1.67 -4.33
CA ALA A 25 -4.50 -3.02 -4.42
C ALA A 25 -3.38 -4.05 -4.67
N ARG A 26 -2.50 -3.76 -5.64
CA ARG A 26 -1.36 -4.63 -5.94
C ARG A 26 -0.40 -4.76 -4.76
N LEU A 27 -0.16 -3.68 -4.02
CA LEU A 27 0.66 -3.71 -2.82
C LEU A 27 0.06 -4.64 -1.76
N LEU A 28 -1.25 -4.58 -1.52
CA LEU A 28 -1.93 -5.43 -0.55
C LEU A 28 -1.84 -6.92 -0.93
N GLU A 29 -1.97 -7.26 -2.22
CA GLU A 29 -1.75 -8.63 -2.69
C GLU A 29 -0.33 -9.13 -2.40
N LEU A 30 0.68 -8.29 -2.65
CA LEU A 30 2.09 -8.62 -2.38
C LEU A 30 2.35 -8.77 -0.89
N ILE A 31 1.79 -7.89 -0.06
CA ILE A 31 1.88 -7.98 1.41
C ILE A 31 1.25 -9.29 1.88
N ARG A 32 0.07 -9.65 1.35
CA ARG A 32 -0.61 -10.91 1.69
C ARG A 32 0.27 -12.10 1.35
N GLU A 33 0.80 -12.16 0.13
CA GLU A 33 1.66 -13.27 -0.30
C GLU A 33 2.92 -13.38 0.56
N PHE A 34 3.53 -12.24 0.88
CA PHE A 34 4.72 -12.17 1.72
C PHE A 34 4.43 -12.58 3.17
N ASP A 35 3.30 -12.15 3.74
CA ASP A 35 2.86 -12.51 5.08
C ASP A 35 2.52 -14.00 5.20
N THR A 36 1.80 -14.55 4.22
CA THR A 36 1.45 -15.99 4.14
C THR A 36 2.67 -16.88 4.03
N ARG A 37 3.70 -16.45 3.28
CA ARG A 37 4.98 -17.18 3.16
C ARG A 37 5.92 -16.94 4.33
N GLU A 38 5.49 -16.21 5.36
CA GLU A 38 6.32 -15.78 6.48
C GLU A 38 7.64 -15.11 6.05
N GLY A 39 7.66 -14.39 4.93
CA GLY A 39 8.88 -13.77 4.40
C GLY A 39 9.51 -12.74 5.36
N TRP A 40 8.71 -12.24 6.29
CA TRP A 40 9.15 -11.35 7.37
C TRP A 40 9.89 -12.07 8.50
N ASN A 41 9.79 -13.40 8.60
CA ASN A 41 10.36 -14.23 9.67
C ASN A 41 11.89 -14.44 9.48
N THR A 42 12.59 -13.32 9.25
CA THR A 42 14.05 -13.22 9.10
C THR A 42 14.65 -12.41 10.26
N GLY A 43 14.03 -12.49 11.43
CA GLY A 43 14.40 -11.75 12.65
C GLY A 43 13.38 -10.71 13.11
N PHE A 44 12.25 -10.55 12.40
CA PHE A 44 11.15 -9.68 12.82
C PHE A 44 10.04 -10.47 13.52
N SER A 45 9.35 -9.83 14.45
CA SER A 45 8.27 -10.45 15.23
C SER A 45 6.93 -10.51 14.50
N SER A 46 6.76 -9.78 13.40
CA SER A 46 5.56 -9.83 12.54
C SER A 46 5.79 -9.17 11.18
N CYS A 47 4.92 -9.45 10.21
CA CYS A 47 4.94 -8.75 8.92
C CYS A 47 4.78 -7.23 9.09
N ALA A 48 3.94 -6.78 10.03
CA ALA A 48 3.76 -5.35 10.29
C ALA A 48 5.05 -4.71 10.85
N ALA A 49 5.80 -5.41 11.70
CA ALA A 49 7.10 -4.94 12.19
C ALA A 49 8.13 -4.86 11.06
N TRP A 50 8.15 -5.85 10.15
CA TRP A 50 9.00 -5.81 8.97
C TRP A 50 8.66 -4.64 8.05
N LEU A 51 7.37 -4.39 7.78
CA LEU A 51 6.92 -3.27 6.95
C LEU A 51 7.28 -1.91 7.57
N ALA A 52 7.13 -1.76 8.88
CA ALA A 52 7.52 -0.53 9.57
C ALA A 52 9.02 -0.25 9.41
N TRP A 53 9.87 -1.29 9.46
CA TRP A 53 11.32 -1.14 9.28
C TRP A 53 11.74 -0.98 7.81
N ARG A 54 11.27 -1.86 6.92
CA ARG A 54 11.72 -1.93 5.53
C ARG A 54 11.12 -0.85 4.63
N VAL A 55 9.83 -0.57 4.85
CA VAL A 55 9.03 0.34 4.01
C VAL A 55 8.88 1.72 4.66
N GLY A 56 9.11 1.83 5.97
CA GLY A 56 9.01 3.10 6.71
C GLY A 56 7.59 3.47 7.10
N PHE A 57 6.65 2.51 7.11
CA PHE A 57 5.29 2.76 7.56
C PHE A 57 5.24 3.05 9.06
N ALA A 58 4.39 3.99 9.45
CA ALA A 58 4.03 4.17 10.84
C ALA A 58 3.47 2.84 11.40
N PRO A 59 3.75 2.46 12.67
CA PRO A 59 3.34 1.17 13.20
C PRO A 59 1.83 0.87 13.12
N GLY A 60 0.99 1.91 13.18
CA GLY A 60 -0.46 1.79 12.98
C GLY A 60 -0.83 1.45 11.53
N ALA A 61 -0.27 2.20 10.58
CA ALA A 61 -0.49 1.98 9.15
C ALA A 61 0.00 0.60 8.70
N ALA A 62 1.18 0.17 9.17
CA ALA A 62 1.73 -1.15 8.84
C ALA A 62 0.79 -2.29 9.29
N ARG A 63 0.24 -2.19 10.51
CA ARG A 63 -0.74 -3.15 11.02
C ARG A 63 -2.02 -3.14 10.18
N GLU A 64 -2.48 -1.97 9.79
CA GLU A 64 -3.69 -1.84 8.97
C GLU A 64 -3.50 -2.44 7.57
N HIS A 65 -2.37 -2.18 6.91
CA HIS A 65 -2.08 -2.80 5.62
C HIS A 65 -2.04 -4.33 5.70
N VAL A 66 -1.42 -4.90 6.74
CA VAL A 66 -1.43 -6.36 6.95
C VAL A 66 -2.84 -6.87 7.23
N ARG A 67 -3.63 -6.16 8.05
CA ARG A 67 -5.02 -6.54 8.35
C ARG A 67 -5.88 -6.55 7.08
N VAL A 68 -5.80 -5.51 6.27
CA VAL A 68 -6.53 -5.41 5.00
C VAL A 68 -6.05 -6.49 4.03
N ALA A 69 -4.74 -6.67 3.87
CA ALA A 69 -4.16 -7.70 3.00
C ALA A 69 -4.65 -9.11 3.36
N ARG A 70 -4.77 -9.43 4.66
CA ARG A 70 -5.35 -10.69 5.14
C ARG A 70 -6.84 -10.82 4.88
N ALA A 71 -7.60 -9.71 4.90
CA ALA A 71 -9.04 -9.73 4.65
C ALA A 71 -9.40 -9.93 3.17
N LEU A 72 -8.43 -9.80 2.25
CA LEU A 72 -8.62 -10.02 0.81
C LEU A 72 -8.64 -11.52 0.42
N GLY A 73 -8.43 -12.46 1.35
CA GLY A 73 -8.46 -13.91 1.09
C GLY A 73 -8.76 -14.75 2.31
#